data_AF-A0A2P6MN52-F1
#
_entry.id   AF-A0A2P6MN52-F1
#
_cell.length_a   1.000
_cell.length_b   1.000
_cell.length_c   1.000
_cell.angle_alpha   90.00
_cell.angle_beta   90.00
_cell.angle_gamma   90.00
#
_symmetry.space_group_name_H-M   'P 1'
#
loop_
_entity.id
_entity.type
_entity.pdbx_description
1 polymer ?
#
loop_
_entity_poly.entity_id
_entity_poly.type
_entity_poly.pdbx_seq_one_letter_code
_entity_poly.pdbx_strand_id
1 'polypeptide(L)' 'MLLRCRNLTLRRPQLIPFRYKHDMTIKYLGQKEAQKIDEELMGPYGFAIEQLMELAGLSVANAVTK' A
#
# COMPACT_ATOMS: atom_id res chain seq x y z
N MET A 1 19.67 -10.23 22.47
CA MET A 1 19.17 -10.33 23.86
C MET A 1 18.41 -9.05 24.15
N LEU A 2 17.12 -9.20 24.44
CA LEU A 2 16.14 -8.14 24.62
C LEU A 2 16.54 -7.10 25.68
N LEU A 3 16.03 -5.87 25.49
CA LEU A 3 15.27 -5.01 26.41
C LEU A 3 15.48 -3.54 25.97
N ARG A 4 14.48 -2.64 25.87
CA ARG A 4 13.06 -2.70 26.18
C ARG A 4 12.36 -1.45 25.61
N CYS A 5 11.06 -1.64 25.37
CA CYS A 5 9.98 -0.67 25.17
C CYS A 5 10.13 0.76 25.73
N ARG A 6 9.79 1.75 24.90
CA ARG A 6 8.96 2.91 25.28
C ARG A 6 7.81 2.97 24.27
N ASN A 7 6.65 2.39 24.60
CA ASN A 7 5.53 3.13 25.19
C ASN A 7 5.10 4.35 24.36
N LEU A 8 4.73 4.14 23.10
CA LEU A 8 3.79 5.00 22.41
C LEU A 8 2.40 4.36 22.52
N THR A 9 1.64 4.76 23.53
CA THR A 9 0.18 4.72 23.47
C THR A 9 -0.28 5.62 22.32
N LEU A 10 -0.25 5.10 21.09
CA LEU A 10 -1.00 5.68 19.99
C LEU A 10 -2.47 5.49 20.30
N ARG A 11 -3.05 6.51 20.96
CA ARG A 11 -4.50 6.69 21.03
C ARG A 11 -5.03 6.64 19.60
N ARG A 12 -5.64 5.52 19.21
CA ARG A 12 -6.37 5.40 17.95
C ARG A 12 -7.46 6.48 17.94
N PRO A 13 -7.38 7.50 17.07
CA PRO A 13 -8.51 8.40 16.86
C PRO A 13 -9.62 7.58 16.22
N GLN A 14 -10.85 7.86 16.63
CA GLN A 14 -12.08 7.19 16.21
C GLN A 14 -12.07 6.92 14.69
N LEU A 15 -12.09 5.64 14.31
CA LEU A 15 -12.26 5.23 12.92
C LEU A 15 -13.61 5.72 12.41
N ILE A 16 -13.57 6.70 11.51
CA ILE A 16 -14.64 6.95 10.56
C ILE A 16 -15.05 5.62 9.91
N PRO A 17 -16.36 5.28 9.85
CA PRO A 17 -16.80 4.12 9.11
C PRO A 17 -16.76 4.47 7.63
N PHE A 18 -15.57 4.49 7.02
CA PHE A 18 -15.46 4.33 5.58
C PHE A 18 -15.90 2.90 5.26
N ARG A 19 -17.21 2.71 5.19
CA ARG A 19 -17.84 1.48 4.73
C ARG A 19 -17.64 1.42 3.22
N TYR A 20 -16.42 1.08 2.80
CA TYR A 20 -16.12 0.79 1.42
C TYR A 20 -16.92 -0.47 1.06
N LYS A 21 -17.92 -0.34 0.19
CA LYS A 21 -18.61 -1.49 -0.42
C LYS A 21 -17.54 -2.28 -1.19
N HIS A 22 -17.08 -3.38 -0.62
CA HIS A 22 -16.12 -4.25 -1.25
C HIS A 22 -16.90 -5.30 -2.07
N ASP A 23 -17.17 -4.98 -3.33
CA ASP A 23 -17.21 -6.03 -4.34
C ASP A 23 -15.76 -6.49 -4.52
N MET A 24 -15.39 -7.59 -3.88
CA MET A 24 -14.02 -8.14 -3.85
C MET A 24 -13.61 -8.80 -5.19
N THR A 25 -14.16 -8.34 -6.31
CA THR A 25 -13.81 -8.87 -7.62
C THR A 25 -12.54 -8.19 -8.09
N ILE A 26 -11.42 -8.90 -8.01
CA ILE A 26 -10.12 -8.43 -8.49
C ILE A 26 -10.15 -8.44 -10.03
N LYS A 27 -9.94 -7.27 -10.65
CA LYS A 27 -9.75 -7.15 -12.10
C LYS A 27 -8.31 -7.54 -12.46
N TYR A 28 -8.14 -8.53 -13.34
CA TYR A 28 -6.84 -8.85 -13.94
C TYR A 28 -6.54 -7.88 -15.09
N LEU A 29 -5.30 -7.39 -15.16
CA LEU A 29 -4.89 -6.36 -16.10
C LEU A 29 -4.04 -6.96 -17.21
N GLY A 30 -4.23 -6.48 -18.44
CA GLY A 30 -3.31 -6.75 -19.54
C GLY A 30 -2.09 -5.81 -19.50
N GLN A 31 -1.04 -6.14 -20.27
CA GLN A 31 0.21 -5.36 -20.27
C GLN A 31 0.01 -3.87 -20.59
N LYS A 32 -0.80 -3.55 -21.62
CA LYS A 32 -1.07 -2.15 -22.01
C LYS A 32 -1.82 -1.37 -20.93
N GLU A 33 -2.75 -2.03 -20.22
CA GLU A 33 -3.50 -1.40 -19.14
C GLU A 33 -2.58 -1.14 -17.93
N ALA A 34 -1.71 -2.10 -17.59
CA ALA A 34 -0.74 -1.95 -16.51
C ALA A 34 0.24 -0.80 -16.77
N GLN A 35 0.79 -0.70 -17.98
CA GLN A 35 1.69 0.40 -18.36
C GLN A 35 1.01 1.77 -18.26
N LYS A 36 -0.25 1.88 -18.70
CA LYS A 36 -0.99 3.13 -18.60
C LYS A 36 -1.19 3.56 -17.14
N ILE A 37 -1.42 2.60 -16.24
CA ILE A 37 -1.55 2.88 -14.81
C ILE A 37 -0.21 3.39 -14.25
N ASP A 38 0.92 2.79 -14.63
CA ASP A 38 2.25 3.26 -14.21
C ASP A 38 2.51 4.71 -14.68
N GLU A 39 2.15 5.03 -15.93
CA GLU A 39 2.23 6.40 -16.47
C GLU A 39 1.33 7.39 -15.72
N GLU A 40 0.11 6.98 -15.37
CA GLU A 40 -0.81 7.81 -14.58
C GLU A 40 -0.25 8.06 -13.16
N LEU A 41 0.28 7.03 -12.50
CA LEU A 41 0.85 7.14 -11.16
C LEU A 41 2.07 8.07 -11.11
N MET A 42 2.97 7.96 -12.09
CA MET A 42 4.20 8.75 -12.13
C MET A 42 4.02 10.14 -12.76
N GLY A 43 3.03 10.30 -13.64
CA GLY A 43 2.71 11.57 -14.31
C GLY A 43 1.78 12.45 -13.46
N PRO A 44 0.46 12.44 -13.72
CA PRO A 44 -0.50 13.34 -13.07
C PRO A 44 -0.57 13.21 -11.54
N TYR A 45 -0.35 12.02 -10.99
CA TYR A 45 -0.31 11.84 -9.53
C TYR A 45 1.07 12.14 -8.92
N GLY A 46 2.13 12.21 -9.74
CA GLY A 46 3.46 12.65 -9.34
C GLY A 46 4.16 11.74 -8.32
N PHE A 47 3.81 10.46 -8.24
CA PHE A 47 4.52 9.52 -7.37
C PHE A 47 5.95 9.31 -7.87
N ALA A 48 6.92 9.42 -6.97
CA ALA A 48 8.30 9.07 -7.30
C ALA A 48 8.44 7.55 -7.46
N ILE A 49 9.25 7.13 -8.43
CA ILE A 49 9.52 5.70 -8.69
C ILE A 49 10.02 5.00 -7.42
N GLU A 50 10.93 5.64 -6.69
CA GLU A 50 11.51 5.09 -5.45
C GLU A 50 10.42 4.79 -4.41
N GLN A 51 9.44 5.69 -4.23
CA GLN A 51 8.36 5.48 -3.27
C GLN A 51 7.48 4.28 -3.62
N LEU A 52 7.15 4.12 -4.91
CA LEU A 52 6.36 2.98 -5.38
C LEU A 52 7.14 1.67 -5.22
N MET A 53 8.45 1.70 -5.49
CA MET A 53 9.32 0.53 -5.36
C MET A 53 9.50 0.09 -3.89
N GLU A 54 9.70 1.03 -2.97
CA GLU A 54 9.79 0.75 -1.53
C GLU A 54 8.49 0.11 -1.01
N LEU A 55 7.34 0.66 -1.40
CA LEU A 55 6.03 0.12 -1.01
C LEU A 55 5.78 -1.27 -1.61
N ALA A 56 6.17 -1.50 -2.88
CA ALA A 56 6.08 -2.81 -3.50
C ALA A 56 6.97 -3.83 -2.79
N GLY A 57 8.21 -3.46 -2.46
CA GLY A 57 9.14 -4.30 -1.70
C GLY A 57 8.60 -4.67 -0.32
N LEU A 58 8.07 -3.71 0.42
CA LEU A 58 7.43 -3.95 1.72
C LEU A 58 6.21 -4.88 1.61
N SER A 59 5.40 -4.71 0.57
CA SER A 59 4.23 -5.55 0.31
C SER A 59 4.63 -7.01 0.05
N VAL A 60 5.63 -7.23 -0.81
CA VAL A 60 6.18 -8.56 -1.11
C VAL A 60 6.82 -9.18 0.13
N ALA A 61 7.63 -8.42 0.87
CA ALA A 61 8.24 -8.91 2.11
C ALA A 61 7.18 -9.40 3.12
N ASN A 62 6.11 -8.61 3.32
CA ASN A 62 5.00 -8.98 4.20
C ASN A 62 4.25 -10.23 3.71
N ALA A 63 4.06 -10.38 2.39
CA ALA A 63 3.42 -11.54 1.79
C ALA A 63 4.25 -12.82 1.93
N VAL A 64 5.58 -12.72 1.95
CA VAL A 64 6.50 -13.86 2.13
C VAL A 64 6.70 -14.21 3.61
N THR A 65 6.67 -13.23 4.51
CA THR A 65 6.88 -13.46 5.96
C THR A 65 5.65 -14.02 6.70
N LYS A 66 4.46 -13.89 6.12
CA LYS A 66 3.22 -14.47 6.64
C LYS A 66 3.04 -15.90 6.15
#